data_AF-A0A2N1RJL5-F1
#
_entry.id   AF-A0A2N1RJL5-F1
#
_cell.length_a   1.000
_cell.length_b   1.000
_cell.length_c   1.000
_cell.angle_alpha   90.00
_cell.angle_beta   90.00
_cell.angle_gamma   90.00
#
_symmetry.space_group_name_H-M   'P 1'
#
loop_
_entity.id
_entity.type
_entity.pdbx_description
1 polymer ?
#
loop_
_entity_poly.entity_id
_entity_poly.type
_entity_poly.pdbx_seq_one_letter_code
_entity_poly.pdbx_strand_id
1 'polypeptide(L)'
;MTTPLPTAKAEAYCLKLQHDLDEYRCLDFQAERRVSTDYLFGAARGQMFGILVCVDPLGTEVVLKAFSGQYDGRWLIPGWVPPVCDPLGFSKVVDAGDAQIKAYATSLMGKIGCKVELLAGQEVVSSVAQQESQLLEQRKALSRQMQQRIHALYQFRCFDQTTRSIRDIFGGESPPTGTGDCCAPKLLHYAFNHGLHPVSMAEFFYGVPNRSGTRQHGHFYPPCDDKCRPVLAHMLGLDIVYRDDAMLVVNKPSGLLSVPGRGAAMQDSVETRMRRLFPDCIVQPAVHRLDMDTSGLLVLAFTTQAHRGLGMQFMKGEVHKEYEGLLEGLIEQEGGVIELSFRLDTDNRPYQIYDEKQGKLGKTVWKKLRVEYFRGDRLVTRIRFIPHTGRTHQLRLHSAHQRGLAHPILGDRLYGTAEEGQRLLLHACLLKCTHPVTHEPLLFTSKVEF
;
A
#
# COMPACT_ATOMS: atom_id res chain seq x y z
N MET A 1 1.26 -8.22 -4.11
CA MET A 1 1.85 -7.98 -2.76
C MET A 1 2.04 -9.33 -2.05
N THR A 2 3.03 -9.50 -1.18
CA THR A 2 3.04 -10.64 -0.23
C THR A 2 2.10 -10.32 0.93
N THR A 3 1.59 -11.33 1.63
CA THR A 3 0.82 -11.10 2.85
C THR A 3 1.70 -10.33 3.87
N PRO A 4 1.19 -9.24 4.50
CA PRO A 4 2.02 -8.41 5.39
C PRO A 4 2.38 -9.10 6.72
N LEU A 5 1.62 -10.13 7.11
CA LEU A 5 1.85 -10.97 8.29
C LEU A 5 2.32 -12.37 7.84
N PRO A 6 3.01 -13.16 8.68
CA PRO A 6 3.33 -14.55 8.35
C PRO A 6 2.04 -15.32 8.07
N THR A 7 2.11 -16.32 7.20
CA THR A 7 0.92 -17.07 6.80
C THR A 7 0.82 -18.43 7.48
N ALA A 8 1.93 -19.08 7.80
CA ALA A 8 1.99 -20.48 8.22
C ALA A 8 0.95 -20.89 9.28
N LYS A 9 0.82 -20.09 10.36
CA LYS A 9 -0.13 -20.39 11.44
C LYS A 9 -1.58 -20.18 11.01
N ALA A 10 -1.87 -19.10 10.30
CA ALA A 10 -3.20 -18.82 9.77
C ALA A 10 -3.61 -19.81 8.66
N GLU A 11 -2.68 -20.29 7.84
CA GLU A 11 -2.94 -21.30 6.80
C GLU A 11 -3.45 -22.61 7.40
N ALA A 12 -2.90 -23.06 8.53
CA ALA A 12 -3.41 -24.24 9.24
C ALA A 12 -4.89 -24.08 9.65
N TYR A 13 -5.27 -22.90 10.15
CA TYR A 13 -6.66 -22.59 10.48
C TYR A 13 -7.54 -22.42 9.24
N CYS A 14 -7.01 -21.87 8.14
CA CYS A 14 -7.73 -21.79 6.88
C CYS A 14 -8.04 -23.18 6.32
N LEU A 15 -7.09 -24.12 6.36
CA LEU A 15 -7.30 -25.50 5.92
C LEU A 15 -8.39 -26.19 6.75
N LYS A 16 -8.37 -25.98 8.08
CA LYS A 16 -9.45 -26.44 8.95
C LYS A 16 -10.80 -25.82 8.58
N LEU A 17 -10.83 -24.51 8.32
CA LEU A 17 -12.06 -23.81 7.91
C LEU A 17 -12.58 -24.32 6.56
N GLN A 18 -11.70 -24.60 5.59
CA GLN A 18 -12.08 -25.22 4.31
C GLN A 18 -12.76 -26.56 4.55
N HIS A 19 -12.16 -27.42 5.37
CA HIS A 19 -12.75 -28.70 5.77
C HIS A 19 -14.13 -28.53 6.42
N ASP A 20 -14.26 -27.62 7.38
CA ASP A 20 -15.53 -27.36 8.07
C ASP A 20 -16.61 -26.85 7.09
N LEU A 21 -16.24 -25.99 6.13
CA LEU A 21 -17.15 -25.51 5.09
C LEU A 21 -17.62 -26.64 4.15
N ASP A 22 -16.74 -27.58 3.81
CA ASP A 22 -17.06 -28.75 2.98
C ASP A 22 -17.93 -29.76 3.74
N GLU A 23 -17.61 -30.02 5.01
CA GLU A 23 -18.31 -30.98 5.86
C GLU A 23 -19.73 -30.51 6.22
N TYR A 24 -19.85 -29.26 6.69
CA TYR A 24 -21.12 -28.75 7.21
C TYR A 24 -21.95 -27.98 6.19
N ARG A 25 -21.34 -27.54 5.09
CA ARG A 25 -21.98 -26.73 4.03
C ARG A 25 -22.70 -25.49 4.56
N CYS A 26 -22.18 -24.90 5.65
CA CYS A 26 -22.72 -23.71 6.28
C CYS A 26 -21.62 -22.84 6.92
N LEU A 27 -21.92 -21.56 7.20
CA LEU A 27 -21.01 -20.64 7.90
C LEU A 27 -21.28 -20.49 9.40
N ASP A 28 -22.49 -20.79 9.84
CA ASP A 28 -22.96 -20.59 11.21
C ASP A 28 -22.82 -21.87 12.04
N PHE A 29 -21.58 -22.32 12.22
CA PHE A 29 -21.22 -23.57 12.91
C PHE A 29 -21.77 -23.70 14.34
N GLN A 30 -22.04 -22.57 14.99
CA GLN A 30 -22.52 -22.50 16.38
C GLN A 30 -24.05 -22.28 16.48
N ALA A 31 -24.72 -21.99 15.37
CA ALA A 31 -26.17 -21.81 15.32
C ALA A 31 -26.82 -23.05 14.71
N GLU A 32 -28.08 -22.93 14.28
CA GLU A 32 -28.84 -24.01 13.65
C GLU A 32 -28.36 -24.38 12.22
N ARG A 33 -27.13 -24.01 11.83
CA ARG A 33 -26.52 -24.30 10.51
C ARG A 33 -27.39 -23.83 9.34
N ARG A 34 -27.98 -22.65 9.46
CA ARG A 34 -28.96 -22.09 8.50
C ARG A 34 -28.32 -21.30 7.37
N VAL A 35 -27.02 -20.97 7.44
CA VAL A 35 -26.34 -20.11 6.46
C VAL A 35 -25.54 -20.96 5.49
N SER A 36 -26.20 -21.46 4.44
CA SER A 36 -25.65 -22.40 3.45
C SER A 36 -24.48 -21.83 2.62
N THR A 37 -23.55 -22.71 2.21
CA THR A 37 -22.47 -22.43 1.24
C THR A 37 -22.84 -22.72 -0.21
N ASP A 38 -23.99 -23.33 -0.48
CA ASP A 38 -24.36 -23.83 -1.80
C ASP A 38 -24.42 -22.74 -2.87
N TYR A 39 -24.83 -21.53 -2.50
CA TYR A 39 -24.93 -20.41 -3.44
C TYR A 39 -23.56 -20.00 -4.02
N LEU A 40 -22.45 -20.27 -3.29
CA LEU A 40 -21.08 -20.04 -3.76
C LEU A 40 -20.68 -20.98 -4.90
N PHE A 41 -21.37 -22.10 -5.03
CA PHE A 41 -21.23 -23.05 -6.12
C PHE A 41 -22.30 -22.87 -7.21
N GLY A 42 -23.14 -21.84 -7.06
CA GLY A 42 -24.15 -21.42 -8.02
C GLY A 42 -23.83 -20.08 -8.68
N ALA A 43 -24.86 -19.25 -8.86
CA ALA A 43 -24.78 -18.00 -9.62
C ALA A 43 -23.85 -16.93 -9.00
N ALA A 44 -23.70 -16.92 -7.68
CA ALA A 44 -22.82 -15.96 -7.01
C ALA A 44 -21.33 -16.24 -7.23
N ARG A 45 -20.98 -17.51 -7.54
CA ARG A 45 -19.61 -18.02 -7.58
C ARG A 45 -18.94 -17.89 -6.21
N GLY A 46 -17.66 -18.22 -6.12
CA GLY A 46 -16.96 -18.21 -4.84
C GLY A 46 -16.70 -16.81 -4.24
N GLN A 47 -16.19 -16.82 -3.02
CA GLN A 47 -15.92 -15.65 -2.19
C GLN A 47 -14.57 -15.79 -1.47
N MET A 48 -13.95 -14.67 -1.10
CA MET A 48 -12.74 -14.69 -0.27
C MET A 48 -13.09 -14.88 1.19
N PHE A 49 -12.33 -15.72 1.86
CA PHE A 49 -12.34 -15.97 3.29
C PHE A 49 -10.96 -15.66 3.86
N GLY A 50 -10.88 -15.23 5.11
CA GLY A 50 -9.62 -14.90 5.76
C GLY A 50 -9.60 -15.28 7.22
N ILE A 51 -8.42 -15.69 7.66
CA ILE A 51 -8.09 -15.95 9.06
C ILE A 51 -7.04 -14.94 9.51
N LEU A 52 -7.24 -14.39 10.71
CA LEU A 52 -6.20 -13.69 11.45
C LEU A 52 -6.02 -14.37 12.81
N VAL A 53 -4.81 -14.85 13.06
CA VAL A 53 -4.38 -15.33 14.36
C VAL A 53 -3.78 -14.16 15.11
N CYS A 54 -4.30 -13.91 16.30
CA CYS A 54 -3.86 -12.86 17.20
C CYS A 54 -3.44 -13.44 18.55
N VAL A 55 -2.83 -12.59 19.36
CA VAL A 55 -2.61 -12.81 20.79
C VAL A 55 -3.32 -11.71 21.57
N ASP A 56 -4.05 -12.07 22.61
CA ASP A 56 -4.70 -11.10 23.51
C ASP A 56 -3.69 -10.52 24.54
N PRO A 57 -4.08 -9.52 25.35
CA PRO A 57 -3.19 -8.95 26.37
C PRO A 57 -2.70 -9.93 27.45
N LEU A 58 -3.33 -11.10 27.58
CA LEU A 58 -2.96 -12.17 28.52
C LEU A 58 -2.01 -13.20 27.89
N GLY A 59 -1.69 -13.08 26.60
CA GLY A 59 -0.87 -14.05 25.88
C GLY A 59 -1.67 -15.20 25.27
N THR A 60 -3.01 -15.15 25.32
CA THR A 60 -3.88 -16.20 24.77
C THR A 60 -4.06 -16.02 23.27
N GLU A 61 -3.98 -17.12 22.54
CA GLU A 61 -4.25 -17.13 21.11
C GLU A 61 -5.74 -16.91 20.81
N VAL A 62 -6.03 -16.00 19.89
CA VAL A 62 -7.39 -15.69 19.40
C VAL A 62 -7.42 -15.84 17.89
N VAL A 63 -8.37 -16.62 17.37
CA VAL A 63 -8.54 -16.84 15.92
C VAL A 63 -9.77 -16.10 15.43
N LEU A 64 -9.56 -15.14 14.53
CA LEU A 64 -10.60 -14.34 13.90
C LEU A 64 -10.86 -14.83 12.48
N LYS A 65 -12.13 -14.79 12.05
CA LYS A 65 -12.60 -15.24 10.74
C LYS A 65 -13.36 -14.12 10.04
N ALA A 66 -13.11 -13.91 8.75
CA ALA A 66 -13.81 -12.94 7.92
C ALA A 66 -14.14 -13.50 6.54
N PHE A 67 -15.16 -12.93 5.89
CA PHE A 67 -15.44 -13.07 4.46
C PHE A 67 -15.49 -11.70 3.79
N SER A 68 -15.19 -11.63 2.50
CA SER A 68 -15.16 -10.37 1.75
C SER A 68 -16.55 -9.86 1.38
N GLY A 69 -16.91 -8.60 1.64
CA GLY A 69 -18.24 -8.07 1.31
C GLY A 69 -19.35 -8.64 2.20
N GLN A 70 -20.55 -8.78 1.64
CA GLN A 70 -21.69 -9.46 2.25
C GLN A 70 -21.69 -10.95 1.90
N TYR A 71 -22.26 -11.77 2.76
CA TYR A 71 -22.50 -13.19 2.52
C TYR A 71 -24.01 -13.41 2.34
N ASP A 72 -24.45 -13.75 1.14
CA ASP A 72 -25.88 -13.86 0.78
C ASP A 72 -26.73 -12.68 1.29
N GLY A 73 -26.25 -11.45 1.07
CA GLY A 73 -26.90 -10.21 1.53
C GLY A 73 -26.75 -9.91 3.04
N ARG A 74 -26.06 -10.76 3.81
CA ARG A 74 -25.87 -10.60 5.26
C ARG A 74 -24.46 -10.09 5.58
N TRP A 75 -24.39 -9.13 6.49
CA TRP A 75 -23.13 -8.64 7.05
C TRP A 75 -22.71 -9.37 8.32
N LEU A 76 -23.69 -9.70 9.17
CA LEU A 76 -23.47 -10.22 10.51
C LEU A 76 -23.82 -11.70 10.54
N ILE A 77 -22.83 -12.54 10.75
CA ILE A 77 -22.97 -13.99 10.96
C ILE A 77 -22.25 -14.33 12.27
N PRO A 78 -22.89 -14.99 13.25
CA PRO A 78 -22.24 -15.38 14.50
C PRO A 78 -20.94 -16.15 14.27
N GLY A 79 -19.88 -15.80 15.01
CA GLY A 79 -18.55 -16.40 14.88
C GLY A 79 -17.67 -15.80 13.78
N TRP A 80 -18.12 -14.74 13.10
CA TRP A 80 -17.37 -13.97 12.11
C TRP A 80 -17.20 -12.53 12.54
N VAL A 81 -16.11 -11.88 12.14
CA VAL A 81 -15.90 -10.46 12.44
C VAL A 81 -16.90 -9.59 11.65
N PRO A 82 -17.43 -8.51 12.25
CA PRO A 82 -18.34 -7.59 11.57
C PRO A 82 -17.63 -6.80 10.44
N PRO A 83 -18.39 -6.15 9.54
CA PRO A 83 -17.79 -5.18 8.60
C PRO A 83 -17.18 -3.98 9.33
N VAL A 84 -16.30 -3.26 8.63
CA VAL A 84 -15.67 -2.03 9.15
C VAL A 84 -16.69 -0.89 9.26
N CYS A 85 -17.65 -0.82 8.33
CA CYS A 85 -18.69 0.20 8.32
C CYS A 85 -19.93 -0.26 9.12
N ASP A 86 -20.74 0.70 9.57
CA ASP A 86 -22.05 0.42 10.17
C ASP A 86 -23.02 -0.12 9.09
N PRO A 87 -23.56 -1.35 9.23
CA PRO A 87 -24.49 -1.93 8.27
C PRO A 87 -25.75 -1.08 8.04
N LEU A 88 -26.30 -0.45 9.09
CA LEU A 88 -27.51 0.35 8.97
C LEU A 88 -27.26 1.65 8.19
N GLY A 89 -26.16 2.34 8.50
CA GLY A 89 -25.69 3.48 7.73
C GLY A 89 -25.42 3.13 6.27
N PHE A 90 -24.81 1.97 6.01
CA PHE A 90 -24.56 1.47 4.66
C PHE A 90 -25.85 1.28 3.86
N SER A 91 -26.82 0.54 4.41
CA SER A 91 -28.11 0.31 3.76
C SER A 91 -28.83 1.63 3.44
N LYS A 92 -28.87 2.58 4.38
CA LYS A 92 -29.47 3.90 4.14
C LYS A 92 -28.86 4.65 2.95
N VAL A 93 -27.53 4.58 2.79
CA VAL A 93 -26.84 5.23 1.66
C VAL A 93 -27.13 4.52 0.35
N VAL A 94 -27.06 3.18 0.35
CA VAL A 94 -27.30 2.37 -0.85
C VAL A 94 -28.75 2.46 -1.30
N ASP A 95 -29.72 2.30 -0.40
CA ASP A 95 -31.15 2.34 -0.73
C ASP A 95 -31.55 3.70 -1.32
N ALA A 96 -31.05 4.79 -0.73
CA ALA A 96 -31.29 6.14 -1.25
C ALA A 96 -30.65 6.35 -2.63
N GLY A 97 -29.42 5.86 -2.84
CA GLY A 97 -28.73 5.97 -4.11
C GLY A 97 -29.35 5.12 -5.22
N ASP A 98 -29.72 3.87 -4.90
CA ASP A 98 -30.38 2.94 -5.82
C ASP A 98 -31.76 3.44 -6.23
N ALA A 99 -32.54 4.03 -5.32
CA ALA A 99 -33.82 4.64 -5.65
C ALA A 99 -33.65 5.77 -6.67
N GLN A 100 -32.63 6.62 -6.50
CA GLN A 100 -32.28 7.67 -7.45
C GLN A 100 -31.85 7.08 -8.80
N ILE A 101 -30.91 6.14 -8.80
CA ILE A 101 -30.38 5.52 -10.04
C ILE A 101 -31.50 4.81 -10.81
N LYS A 102 -32.39 4.06 -10.13
CA LYS A 102 -33.55 3.39 -10.75
C LYS A 102 -34.52 4.39 -11.36
N ALA A 103 -34.84 5.49 -10.67
CA ALA A 103 -35.71 6.54 -11.22
C ALA A 103 -35.15 7.13 -12.54
N TYR A 104 -33.84 7.35 -12.61
CA TYR A 104 -33.18 7.81 -13.84
C TYR A 104 -33.16 6.73 -14.93
N ALA A 105 -32.90 5.47 -14.59
CA ALA A 105 -32.95 4.36 -15.55
C ALA A 105 -34.35 4.18 -16.16
N THR A 106 -35.40 4.32 -15.35
CA THR A 106 -36.80 4.31 -15.82
C THR A 106 -37.10 5.52 -16.70
N SER A 107 -36.62 6.72 -16.35
CA SER A 107 -36.76 7.90 -17.23
C SER A 107 -36.02 7.74 -18.55
N LEU A 108 -34.87 7.04 -18.57
CA LEU A 108 -34.13 6.75 -19.80
C LEU A 108 -34.91 5.75 -20.66
N MET A 109 -35.37 4.64 -20.09
CA MET A 109 -36.15 3.63 -20.80
C MET A 109 -37.50 4.15 -21.29
N GLY A 110 -38.21 4.98 -20.51
CA GLY A 110 -39.47 5.59 -20.93
C GLY A 110 -39.31 6.55 -22.12
N LYS A 111 -38.20 7.31 -22.17
CA LYS A 111 -37.88 8.22 -23.28
C LYS A 111 -37.38 7.49 -24.52
N ILE A 112 -36.65 6.39 -24.36
CA ILE A 112 -36.25 5.49 -25.46
C ILE A 112 -37.47 4.74 -26.00
N GLY A 113 -38.35 4.24 -25.13
CA GLY A 113 -39.58 3.51 -25.47
C GLY A 113 -40.60 4.35 -26.22
N CYS A 114 -40.77 5.63 -25.86
CA CYS A 114 -41.58 6.59 -26.62
C CYS A 114 -41.10 6.82 -28.06
N LYS A 115 -39.91 6.31 -28.44
CA LYS A 115 -39.21 6.70 -29.65
C LYS A 115 -39.13 5.63 -30.75
N VAL A 116 -39.62 4.41 -30.50
CA VAL A 116 -39.83 3.44 -31.59
C VAL A 116 -41.06 3.82 -32.43
N GLU A 117 -41.97 4.65 -31.90
CA GLU A 117 -43.24 4.99 -32.56
C GLU A 117 -43.23 6.30 -33.38
N LEU A 118 -42.20 7.16 -33.26
CA LEU A 118 -42.18 8.49 -33.91
C LEU A 118 -40.81 8.80 -34.53
N LEU A 119 -40.59 8.36 -35.76
CA LEU A 119 -39.48 8.82 -36.60
C LEU A 119 -39.98 9.85 -37.64
N ALA A 120 -39.74 11.13 -37.37
CA ALA A 120 -39.75 12.20 -38.36
C ALA A 120 -38.74 13.30 -37.97
N GLY A 121 -37.66 13.47 -38.76
CA GLY A 121 -36.76 14.64 -38.74
C GLY A 121 -35.36 14.43 -38.13
N GLN A 122 -34.31 14.89 -38.84
CA GLN A 122 -32.89 14.85 -38.39
C GLN A 122 -32.61 15.72 -37.14
N GLU A 123 -33.33 16.82 -36.92
CA GLU A 123 -33.18 17.68 -35.73
C GLU A 123 -33.70 17.03 -34.42
N VAL A 124 -34.64 16.09 -34.53
CA VAL A 124 -35.18 15.31 -33.39
C VAL A 124 -34.21 14.18 -32.98
N VAL A 125 -33.28 13.81 -33.86
CA VAL A 125 -32.25 12.80 -33.57
C VAL A 125 -31.10 13.41 -32.77
N SER A 126 -30.62 14.61 -33.15
CA SER A 126 -29.50 15.28 -32.47
C SER A 126 -29.86 15.75 -31.05
N SER A 127 -31.04 16.35 -30.87
CA SER A 127 -31.52 16.81 -29.56
C SER A 127 -31.68 15.67 -28.54
N VAL A 128 -32.07 14.48 -29.01
CA VAL A 128 -32.25 13.32 -28.12
C VAL A 128 -30.94 12.59 -27.85
N ALA A 129 -30.03 12.50 -28.81
CA ALA A 129 -28.67 12.01 -28.54
C ALA A 129 -27.99 12.88 -27.46
N GLN A 130 -28.21 14.20 -27.49
CA GLN A 130 -27.74 15.12 -26.46
C GLN A 130 -28.39 14.86 -25.08
N GLN A 131 -29.71 14.63 -25.05
CA GLN A 131 -30.42 14.28 -23.81
C GLN A 131 -30.01 12.91 -23.24
N GLU A 132 -29.77 11.91 -24.08
CA GLU A 132 -29.28 10.58 -23.68
C GLU A 132 -27.89 10.70 -23.05
N SER A 133 -26.98 11.43 -23.71
CA SER A 133 -25.65 11.72 -23.17
C SER A 133 -25.73 12.44 -21.82
N GLN A 134 -26.66 13.39 -21.67
CA GLN A 134 -26.85 14.11 -20.42
C GLN A 134 -27.36 13.19 -19.29
N LEU A 135 -28.32 12.30 -19.58
CA LEU A 135 -28.85 11.34 -18.62
C LEU A 135 -27.80 10.29 -18.22
N LEU A 136 -26.97 9.84 -19.16
CA LEU A 136 -25.84 8.94 -18.88
C LEU A 136 -24.81 9.62 -17.96
N GLU A 137 -24.46 10.88 -18.21
CA GLU A 137 -23.56 11.64 -17.34
C GLU A 137 -24.15 11.87 -15.93
N GLN A 138 -25.44 12.19 -15.84
CA GLN A 138 -26.13 12.32 -14.55
C GLN A 138 -26.12 11.01 -13.76
N ARG A 139 -26.41 9.87 -14.41
CA ARG A 139 -26.32 8.54 -13.78
C ARG A 139 -24.91 8.25 -13.28
N LYS A 140 -23.87 8.55 -14.07
CA LYS A 140 -22.47 8.38 -13.64
C LYS A 140 -22.15 9.27 -12.44
N ALA A 141 -22.60 10.53 -12.44
CA ALA A 141 -22.38 11.47 -11.35
C ALA A 141 -23.03 10.99 -10.05
N LEU A 142 -24.29 10.53 -10.10
CA LEU A 142 -24.98 9.94 -8.96
C LEU A 142 -24.28 8.69 -8.43
N SER A 143 -23.83 7.80 -9.32
CA SER A 143 -23.05 6.62 -8.94
C SER A 143 -21.75 7.02 -8.22
N ARG A 144 -21.03 8.05 -8.71
CA ARG A 144 -19.82 8.57 -8.05
C ARG A 144 -20.13 9.16 -6.67
N GLN A 145 -21.19 9.96 -6.57
CA GLN A 145 -21.62 10.57 -5.30
C GLN A 145 -22.03 9.50 -4.27
N MET A 146 -22.76 8.47 -4.71
CA MET A 146 -23.12 7.34 -3.86
C MET A 146 -21.88 6.62 -3.34
N GLN A 147 -20.91 6.31 -4.22
CA GLN A 147 -19.65 5.68 -3.81
C GLN A 147 -18.86 6.54 -2.82
N GLN A 148 -18.80 7.86 -3.02
CA GLN A 148 -18.18 8.78 -2.05
C GLN A 148 -18.86 8.73 -0.68
N ARG A 149 -20.20 8.68 -0.64
CA ARG A 149 -20.96 8.56 0.60
C ARG A 149 -20.75 7.20 1.27
N ILE A 150 -20.65 6.12 0.50
CA ILE A 150 -20.32 4.79 1.02
C ILE A 150 -18.93 4.82 1.65
N HIS A 151 -17.92 5.33 0.94
CA HIS A 151 -16.54 5.40 1.44
C HIS A 151 -16.40 6.24 2.71
N ALA A 152 -17.24 7.27 2.89
CA ALA A 152 -17.28 8.08 4.09
C ALA A 152 -17.72 7.30 5.35
N LEU A 153 -18.36 6.14 5.20
CA LEU A 153 -18.77 5.27 6.31
C LEU A 153 -17.62 4.39 6.83
N TYR A 154 -16.50 4.31 6.12
CA TYR A 154 -15.40 3.42 6.47
C TYR A 154 -14.31 4.17 7.23
N GLN A 155 -14.10 3.71 8.46
CA GLN A 155 -13.08 4.21 9.37
C GLN A 155 -12.27 3.04 9.93
N PHE A 156 -10.97 3.03 9.65
CA PHE A 156 -10.09 1.94 10.06
C PHE A 156 -9.35 2.29 11.33
N ARG A 157 -9.43 1.44 12.36
CA ARG A 157 -8.54 1.47 13.50
C ARG A 157 -7.14 1.04 13.06
N CYS A 158 -6.12 1.78 13.45
CA CYS A 158 -4.72 1.50 13.10
C CYS A 158 -3.92 0.98 14.30
N PHE A 159 -2.73 0.45 14.04
CA PHE A 159 -1.82 -0.12 15.04
C PHE A 159 -1.44 0.87 16.17
N ASP A 160 -1.46 2.16 15.86
CA ASP A 160 -1.16 3.27 16.77
C ASP A 160 -2.40 3.76 17.53
N GLN A 161 -3.51 3.00 17.46
CA GLN A 161 -4.80 3.33 18.07
C GLN A 161 -5.48 4.58 17.48
N THR A 162 -4.95 5.15 16.39
CA THR A 162 -5.64 6.19 15.65
C THR A 162 -6.65 5.61 14.69
N THR A 163 -7.53 6.46 14.16
CA THR A 163 -8.49 6.11 13.13
C THR A 163 -8.15 6.84 11.83
N ARG A 164 -8.31 6.16 10.69
CA ARG A 164 -8.13 6.74 9.34
C ARG A 164 -9.36 6.46 8.49
N SER A 165 -9.86 7.47 7.78
CA SER A 165 -10.92 7.26 6.80
C SER A 165 -10.36 6.78 5.47
N ILE A 166 -11.19 6.20 4.61
CA ILE A 166 -10.81 5.90 3.23
C ILE A 166 -10.29 7.16 2.51
N ARG A 167 -10.92 8.32 2.73
CA ARG A 167 -10.53 9.57 2.07
C ARG A 167 -9.11 9.99 2.43
N ASP A 168 -8.73 9.83 3.70
CA ASP A 168 -7.39 10.18 4.18
C ASP A 168 -6.33 9.24 3.55
N ILE A 169 -6.65 7.95 3.46
CA ILE A 169 -5.75 6.91 2.94
C ILE A 169 -5.45 7.13 1.45
N PHE A 170 -6.42 7.56 0.67
CA PHE A 170 -6.30 7.74 -0.79
C PHE A 170 -6.02 9.20 -1.20
N GLY A 171 -5.75 10.11 -0.25
CA GLY A 171 -5.34 11.48 -0.57
C GLY A 171 -6.36 12.28 -1.41
N GLY A 172 -7.65 11.93 -1.32
CA GLY A 172 -8.72 12.55 -2.14
C GLY A 172 -8.95 11.92 -3.50
N GLU A 173 -8.14 10.94 -3.94
CA GLU A 173 -8.45 10.11 -5.11
C GLU A 173 -9.67 9.22 -4.85
N SER A 174 -10.36 8.83 -5.92
CA SER A 174 -11.49 7.90 -5.81
C SER A 174 -10.96 6.47 -5.69
N PRO A 175 -11.14 5.81 -4.53
CA PRO A 175 -10.66 4.45 -4.34
C PRO A 175 -11.51 3.46 -5.15
N PRO A 176 -11.00 2.26 -5.46
CA PRO A 176 -11.78 1.26 -6.17
C PRO A 176 -13.00 0.80 -5.37
N THR A 177 -14.07 0.42 -6.07
CA THR A 177 -15.31 -0.08 -5.45
C THR A 177 -15.07 -1.27 -4.52
N GLY A 178 -15.71 -1.26 -3.35
CA GLY A 178 -15.57 -2.31 -2.33
C GLY A 178 -14.26 -2.25 -1.55
N THR A 179 -13.59 -1.08 -1.54
CA THR A 179 -12.48 -0.81 -0.63
C THR A 179 -12.98 -0.81 0.81
N GLY A 180 -12.27 -1.51 1.70
CA GLY A 180 -12.63 -1.68 3.11
C GLY A 180 -13.43 -2.94 3.45
N ASP A 181 -14.00 -3.62 2.45
CA ASP A 181 -14.82 -4.82 2.66
C ASP A 181 -14.06 -6.14 2.50
N CYS A 182 -12.77 -6.09 2.17
CA CYS A 182 -11.92 -7.28 2.09
C CYS A 182 -11.66 -7.90 3.47
N CYS A 183 -11.23 -9.16 3.49
CA CYS A 183 -11.00 -9.91 4.73
C CYS A 183 -9.95 -9.23 5.62
N ALA A 184 -8.74 -8.96 5.11
CA ALA A 184 -7.66 -8.38 5.90
C ALA A 184 -8.02 -7.05 6.61
N PRO A 185 -8.60 -6.02 5.96
CA PRO A 185 -9.04 -4.82 6.66
C PRO A 185 -10.05 -5.07 7.79
N LYS A 186 -11.04 -5.95 7.58
CA LYS A 186 -12.02 -6.30 8.63
C LYS A 186 -11.36 -6.97 9.82
N LEU A 187 -10.49 -7.95 9.56
CA LEU A 187 -9.78 -8.72 10.58
C LEU A 187 -8.89 -7.80 11.44
N LEU A 188 -8.07 -6.96 10.80
CA LEU A 188 -7.18 -6.05 11.51
C LEU A 188 -7.95 -4.95 12.26
N HIS A 189 -9.02 -4.41 11.67
CA HIS A 189 -9.86 -3.40 12.32
C HIS A 189 -10.46 -3.97 13.62
N TYR A 190 -11.02 -5.17 13.54
CA TYR A 190 -11.55 -5.85 14.71
C TYR A 190 -10.47 -6.12 15.75
N ALA A 191 -9.32 -6.66 15.33
CA ALA A 191 -8.21 -6.95 16.23
C ALA A 191 -7.75 -5.70 17.00
N PHE A 192 -7.51 -4.58 16.31
CA PHE A 192 -7.05 -3.35 16.96
C PHE A 192 -8.11 -2.72 17.87
N ASN A 193 -9.40 -2.80 17.54
CA ASN A 193 -10.47 -2.35 18.43
C ASN A 193 -10.57 -3.15 19.73
N HIS A 194 -10.16 -4.42 19.71
CA HIS A 194 -10.20 -5.31 20.87
C HIS A 194 -8.84 -5.44 21.56
N GLY A 195 -7.85 -4.61 21.20
CA GLY A 195 -6.52 -4.67 21.79
C GLY A 195 -5.76 -5.96 21.49
N LEU A 196 -6.13 -6.68 20.44
CA LEU A 196 -5.48 -7.92 20.02
C LEU A 196 -4.25 -7.61 19.16
N HIS A 197 -3.18 -8.36 19.38
CA HIS A 197 -1.93 -8.24 18.63
C HIS A 197 -1.93 -9.22 17.44
N PRO A 198 -1.89 -8.75 16.18
CA PRO A 198 -1.87 -9.61 15.00
C PRO A 198 -0.57 -10.42 14.90
N VAL A 199 -0.67 -11.74 14.74
CA VAL A 199 0.48 -12.66 14.65
C VAL A 199 0.62 -13.28 13.27
N SER A 200 -0.47 -13.77 12.68
CA SER A 200 -0.44 -14.47 11.39
C SER A 200 -1.73 -14.27 10.62
N MET A 201 -1.67 -14.15 9.29
CA MET A 201 -2.83 -13.91 8.44
C MET A 201 -2.75 -14.73 7.16
N ALA A 202 -3.88 -15.25 6.71
CA ALA A 202 -4.00 -15.91 5.43
C ALA A 202 -5.41 -15.71 4.87
N GLU A 203 -5.52 -15.60 3.55
CA GLU A 203 -6.80 -15.57 2.85
C GLU A 203 -6.85 -16.67 1.79
N PHE A 204 -8.02 -17.25 1.59
CA PHE A 204 -8.26 -18.23 0.54
C PHE A 204 -9.59 -17.94 -0.16
N PHE A 205 -9.74 -18.48 -1.37
CA PHE A 205 -10.98 -18.38 -2.12
C PHE A 205 -11.77 -19.70 -2.01
N TYR A 206 -13.08 -19.60 -1.81
CA TYR A 206 -13.95 -20.77 -1.63
C TYR A 206 -15.21 -20.65 -2.51
N GLY A 207 -15.63 -21.75 -3.14
CA GLY A 207 -16.67 -21.80 -4.19
C GLY A 207 -16.15 -21.90 -5.63
N VAL A 208 -17.03 -21.69 -6.61
CA VAL A 208 -16.70 -21.80 -8.06
C VAL A 208 -15.71 -20.71 -8.48
N PRO A 209 -14.70 -21.02 -9.33
CA PRO A 209 -13.73 -20.04 -9.81
C PRO A 209 -14.38 -18.75 -10.29
N ASN A 210 -13.76 -17.59 -10.04
CA ASN A 210 -14.33 -16.33 -10.48
C ASN A 210 -14.38 -16.22 -12.03
N ARG A 211 -15.11 -15.23 -12.57
CA ARG A 211 -15.32 -15.10 -14.02
C ARG A 211 -14.02 -14.94 -14.81
N SER A 212 -13.02 -14.28 -14.24
CA SER A 212 -11.71 -14.06 -14.88
C SER A 212 -10.76 -15.27 -14.73
N GLY A 213 -11.15 -16.32 -13.99
CA GLY A 213 -10.30 -17.48 -13.72
C GLY A 213 -9.09 -17.19 -12.81
N THR A 214 -9.01 -15.98 -12.23
CA THR A 214 -7.88 -15.55 -11.38
C THR A 214 -7.99 -16.04 -9.94
N ARG A 215 -9.17 -16.55 -9.54
CA ARG A 215 -9.42 -17.14 -8.22
C ARG A 215 -9.95 -18.55 -8.37
N GLN A 216 -9.34 -19.49 -7.67
CA GLN A 216 -9.63 -20.92 -7.72
C GLN A 216 -10.01 -21.43 -6.32
N HIS A 217 -10.87 -22.45 -6.30
CA HIS A 217 -11.36 -23.05 -5.07
C HIS A 217 -10.22 -23.57 -4.18
N GLY A 218 -10.23 -23.24 -2.90
CA GLY A 218 -9.25 -23.68 -1.90
C GLY A 218 -7.89 -22.97 -1.96
N HIS A 219 -7.61 -22.20 -3.02
CA HIS A 219 -6.31 -21.57 -3.21
C HIS A 219 -6.13 -20.34 -2.31
N PHE A 220 -4.91 -20.20 -1.78
CA PHE A 220 -4.48 -19.07 -0.98
C PHE A 220 -4.10 -17.87 -1.85
N TYR A 221 -4.46 -16.68 -1.39
CA TYR A 221 -4.12 -15.44 -2.06
C TYR A 221 -3.76 -14.35 -1.04
N PRO A 222 -2.78 -13.49 -1.35
CA PRO A 222 -2.53 -12.31 -0.54
C PRO A 222 -3.69 -11.31 -0.67
N PRO A 223 -3.82 -10.37 0.30
CA PRO A 223 -4.71 -9.22 0.17
C PRO A 223 -4.46 -8.47 -1.15
N CYS A 224 -5.51 -7.95 -1.78
CA CYS A 224 -5.39 -7.38 -3.13
C CYS A 224 -4.62 -6.05 -3.14
N ASP A 225 -3.80 -5.87 -4.19
CA ASP A 225 -2.90 -4.72 -4.32
C ASP A 225 -3.65 -3.38 -4.42
N ASP A 226 -4.72 -3.30 -5.22
CA ASP A 226 -5.37 -2.00 -5.49
C ASP A 226 -6.21 -1.47 -4.32
N LYS A 227 -6.88 -2.36 -3.58
CA LYS A 227 -7.81 -1.97 -2.49
C LYS A 227 -7.22 -2.14 -1.11
N CYS A 228 -6.53 -3.26 -0.87
CA CYS A 228 -6.07 -3.60 0.48
C CYS A 228 -4.74 -2.93 0.78
N ARG A 229 -3.76 -2.95 -0.15
CA ARG A 229 -2.42 -2.45 0.14
C ARG A 229 -2.41 -1.02 0.71
N PRO A 230 -3.10 -0.01 0.13
CA PRO A 230 -3.12 1.34 0.69
C PRO A 230 -3.71 1.37 2.10
N VAL A 231 -4.81 0.63 2.32
CA VAL A 231 -5.48 0.54 3.62
C VAL A 231 -4.58 -0.14 4.66
N LEU A 232 -4.00 -1.28 4.32
CA LEU A 232 -3.13 -2.07 5.19
C LEU A 232 -1.85 -1.32 5.54
N ALA A 233 -1.26 -0.57 4.60
CA ALA A 233 -0.09 0.26 4.86
C ALA A 233 -0.34 1.30 5.98
N HIS A 234 -1.55 1.90 5.99
CA HIS A 234 -1.95 2.83 7.05
C HIS A 234 -2.33 2.10 8.34
N MET A 235 -3.09 1.00 8.25
CA MET A 235 -3.51 0.23 9.42
C MET A 235 -2.31 -0.37 10.18
N LEU A 236 -1.30 -0.87 9.48
CA LEU A 236 -0.07 -1.42 10.06
C LEU A 236 0.98 -0.34 10.31
N GLY A 237 0.84 0.85 9.71
CA GLY A 237 1.83 1.92 9.79
C GLY A 237 3.09 1.68 8.95
N LEU A 238 3.15 0.60 8.17
CA LEU A 238 4.23 0.25 7.26
C LEU A 238 3.66 -0.33 5.96
N ASP A 239 4.11 0.17 4.80
CA ASP A 239 3.86 -0.48 3.50
C ASP A 239 4.83 -1.66 3.34
N ILE A 240 4.41 -2.84 3.78
CA ILE A 240 5.21 -4.07 3.73
C ILE A 240 5.19 -4.64 2.31
N VAL A 241 6.35 -4.63 1.65
CA VAL A 241 6.54 -5.13 0.28
C VAL A 241 6.83 -6.63 0.27
N TYR A 242 7.64 -7.07 1.23
CA TYR A 242 8.05 -8.46 1.39
C TYR A 242 8.33 -8.77 2.86
N ARG A 243 8.02 -10.01 3.25
CA ARG A 243 8.24 -10.49 4.62
C ARG A 243 8.35 -12.01 4.64
N ASP A 244 9.28 -12.48 5.45
CA ASP A 244 9.42 -13.87 5.87
C ASP A 244 9.89 -13.92 7.35
N ASP A 245 10.45 -15.06 7.79
CA ASP A 245 10.97 -15.25 9.14
C ASP A 245 12.35 -14.59 9.37
N ALA A 246 13.07 -14.24 8.30
CA ALA A 246 14.42 -13.70 8.36
C ALA A 246 14.48 -12.18 8.15
N MET A 247 13.66 -11.63 7.25
CA MET A 247 13.74 -10.22 6.84
C MET A 247 12.39 -9.58 6.49
N LEU A 248 12.39 -8.26 6.53
CA LEU A 248 11.28 -7.38 6.16
C LEU A 248 11.77 -6.39 5.11
N VAL A 249 11.01 -6.18 4.03
CA VAL A 249 11.21 -5.08 3.10
C VAL A 249 9.98 -4.19 3.13
N VAL A 250 10.19 -2.91 3.42
CA VAL A 250 9.13 -1.90 3.40
C VAL A 250 9.37 -0.88 2.30
N ASN A 251 8.29 -0.29 1.80
CA ASN A 251 8.34 0.95 1.04
C ASN A 251 8.14 2.11 2.03
N LYS A 252 9.25 2.71 2.45
CA LYS A 252 9.25 3.78 3.44
C LYS A 252 8.64 5.06 2.82
N PRO A 253 7.64 5.69 3.46
CA PRO A 253 7.15 6.99 3.02
C PRO A 253 8.21 8.08 3.25
N SER A 254 8.13 9.16 2.48
CA SER A 254 8.90 10.38 2.75
C SER A 254 8.42 11.00 4.07
N GLY A 255 9.35 11.54 4.87
CA GLY A 255 9.08 12.16 6.17
C GLY A 255 9.16 11.20 7.37
N LEU A 256 9.19 9.87 7.16
CA LEU A 256 9.40 8.89 8.23
C LEU A 256 10.88 8.55 8.38
N LEU A 257 11.39 8.53 9.62
CA LEU A 257 12.76 8.10 9.90
C LEU A 257 12.94 6.60 9.65
N SER A 258 14.12 6.19 9.17
CA SER A 258 14.45 4.75 9.06
C SER A 258 14.70 4.12 10.44
N VAL A 259 15.42 4.85 11.31
CA VAL A 259 15.81 4.46 12.67
C VAL A 259 15.47 5.61 13.64
N PRO A 260 15.22 5.34 14.93
CA PRO A 260 14.88 6.40 15.88
C PRO A 260 15.99 7.45 15.98
N GLY A 261 15.60 8.72 15.97
CA GLY A 261 16.48 9.87 16.14
C GLY A 261 16.80 10.15 17.61
N ARG A 262 17.48 11.29 17.85
CA ARG A 262 17.78 11.76 19.20
C ARG A 262 16.60 12.54 19.77
N GLY A 263 16.24 12.27 21.02
CA GLY A 263 15.14 12.95 21.73
C GLY A 263 13.77 12.32 21.51
N ALA A 264 12.84 12.61 22.43
CA ALA A 264 11.52 11.97 22.49
C ALA A 264 10.66 12.21 21.23
N ALA A 265 10.76 13.38 20.60
CA ALA A 265 9.98 13.74 19.43
C ALA A 265 10.40 13.00 18.14
N MET A 266 11.60 12.41 18.10
CA MET A 266 12.16 11.76 16.91
C MET A 266 12.19 10.23 17.03
N GLN A 267 11.35 9.65 17.90
CA GLN A 267 11.34 8.21 18.12
C GLN A 267 10.56 7.44 17.05
N ASP A 268 9.56 8.05 16.42
CA ASP A 268 8.78 7.36 15.38
C ASP A 268 9.61 7.14 14.11
N SER A 269 9.75 5.86 13.74
CA SER A 269 10.58 5.38 12.65
C SER A 269 10.10 4.02 12.15
N VAL A 270 10.60 3.59 10.98
CA VAL A 270 10.33 2.24 10.46
C VAL A 270 10.72 1.18 11.48
N GLU A 271 11.92 1.29 12.06
CA GLU A 271 12.40 0.35 13.07
C GLU A 271 11.47 0.24 14.29
N THR A 272 11.05 1.37 14.86
CA THR A 272 10.16 1.36 16.02
C THR A 272 8.77 0.81 15.70
N ARG A 273 8.26 1.08 14.48
CA ARG A 273 6.98 0.51 14.03
C ARG A 273 7.10 -0.99 13.80
N MET A 274 8.19 -1.46 13.20
CA MET A 274 8.49 -2.89 13.03
C MET A 274 8.54 -3.61 14.38
N ARG A 275 9.25 -3.08 15.38
CA ARG A 275 9.33 -3.67 16.73
C ARG A 275 7.98 -3.73 17.44
N ARG A 276 7.10 -2.76 17.21
CA ARG A 276 5.74 -2.78 17.77
C ARG A 276 4.84 -3.82 17.10
N LEU A 277 4.96 -3.98 15.78
CA LEU A 277 4.20 -4.99 15.02
C LEU A 277 4.74 -6.40 15.25
N PHE A 278 6.04 -6.54 15.50
CA PHE A 278 6.71 -7.83 15.65
C PHE A 278 7.64 -7.80 16.87
N PRO A 279 7.10 -8.01 18.08
CA PRO A 279 7.87 -7.93 19.33
C PRO A 279 9.04 -8.92 19.40
N ASP A 280 8.94 -10.05 18.69
CA ASP A 280 9.96 -11.10 18.68
C ASP A 280 11.18 -10.78 17.79
N CYS A 281 11.18 -9.65 17.08
CA CYS A 281 12.33 -9.27 16.27
C CYS A 281 13.50 -8.75 17.12
N ILE A 282 14.71 -8.78 16.56
CA ILE A 282 15.90 -8.28 17.23
C ILE A 282 15.81 -6.78 17.60
N VAL A 283 16.57 -6.38 18.62
CA VAL A 283 16.56 -5.01 19.16
C VAL A 283 16.93 -3.95 18.11
N GLN A 284 17.87 -4.25 17.21
CA GLN A 284 18.35 -3.34 16.15
C GLN A 284 18.20 -4.02 14.77
N PRO A 285 17.00 -4.05 14.19
CA PRO A 285 16.73 -4.75 12.94
C PRO A 285 17.28 -4.02 11.70
N ALA A 286 17.57 -2.73 11.78
CA ALA A 286 18.08 -1.96 10.65
C ALA A 286 19.51 -2.39 10.24
N VAL A 287 19.68 -2.74 8.96
CA VAL A 287 20.99 -3.09 8.36
C VAL A 287 21.55 -1.98 7.47
N HIS A 288 20.68 -1.07 7.03
CA HIS A 288 20.98 0.15 6.29
C HIS A 288 19.89 1.19 6.58
N ARG A 289 20.04 2.40 6.05
CA ARG A 289 19.08 3.50 6.29
C ARG A 289 18.87 4.34 5.05
N LEU A 290 17.64 4.83 4.90
CA LEU A 290 17.29 5.95 4.05
C LEU A 290 17.21 7.24 4.89
N ASP A 291 17.47 8.38 4.25
CA ASP A 291 17.21 9.69 4.86
C ASP A 291 15.71 9.83 5.16
N MET A 292 15.37 10.72 6.11
CA MET A 292 13.98 10.95 6.53
C MET A 292 13.07 11.26 5.33
N ASP A 293 13.49 12.19 4.48
CA ASP A 293 12.69 12.66 3.35
C ASP A 293 12.84 11.77 2.10
N THR A 294 13.80 10.85 2.06
CA THR A 294 13.91 9.86 0.98
C THR A 294 12.84 8.79 1.15
N SER A 295 12.11 8.47 0.09
CA SER A 295 11.10 7.41 0.09
C SER A 295 11.64 6.13 -0.56
N GLY A 296 10.93 5.01 -0.43
CA GLY A 296 11.22 3.78 -1.17
C GLY A 296 11.73 2.63 -0.33
N LEU A 297 12.34 1.66 -1.00
CA LEU A 297 12.65 0.34 -0.45
C LEU A 297 13.70 0.37 0.67
N LEU A 298 13.33 -0.19 1.82
CA LEU A 298 14.20 -0.36 2.98
C LEU A 298 14.07 -1.80 3.51
N VAL A 299 15.19 -2.55 3.51
CA VAL A 299 15.29 -3.85 4.17
C VAL A 299 15.70 -3.75 5.64
N LEU A 300 15.08 -4.57 6.48
CA LEU A 300 15.38 -4.81 7.89
C LEU A 300 15.45 -6.32 8.16
N ALA A 301 16.17 -6.72 9.21
CA ALA A 301 16.35 -8.10 9.61
C ALA A 301 15.50 -8.44 10.85
N PHE A 302 14.84 -9.59 10.84
CA PHE A 302 14.13 -10.12 12.01
C PHE A 302 15.08 -10.80 13.00
N THR A 303 16.11 -11.49 12.51
CA THR A 303 17.02 -12.33 13.31
C THR A 303 18.46 -11.84 13.28
N THR A 304 19.26 -12.21 14.27
CA THR A 304 20.70 -11.88 14.33
C THR A 304 21.47 -12.46 13.15
N GLN A 305 21.12 -13.68 12.71
CA GLN A 305 21.71 -14.31 11.53
C GLN A 305 21.41 -13.49 10.27
N ALA A 306 20.15 -13.09 10.08
CA ALA A 306 19.74 -12.28 8.94
C ALA A 306 20.42 -10.91 8.94
N HIS A 307 20.53 -10.27 10.11
CA HIS A 307 21.19 -8.98 10.28
C HIS A 307 22.66 -9.04 9.88
N ARG A 308 23.39 -10.05 10.37
CA ARG A 308 24.80 -10.28 10.01
C ARG A 308 24.94 -10.57 8.51
N GLY A 309 24.09 -11.43 7.96
CA GLY A 309 24.12 -11.81 6.53
C GLY A 309 23.93 -10.60 5.61
N LEU A 310 22.85 -9.84 5.83
CA LEU A 310 22.55 -8.62 5.07
C LEU A 310 23.62 -7.54 5.29
N GLY A 311 24.05 -7.33 6.54
CA GLY A 311 25.09 -6.36 6.87
C GLY A 311 26.40 -6.61 6.14
N MET A 312 26.82 -7.87 6.00
CA MET A 312 27.99 -8.25 5.20
C MET A 312 27.81 -7.92 3.71
N GLN A 313 26.62 -8.17 3.14
CA GLN A 313 26.37 -7.83 1.73
C GLN A 313 26.45 -6.32 1.48
N PHE A 314 25.92 -5.49 2.40
CA PHE A 314 26.07 -4.04 2.32
C PHE A 314 27.53 -3.59 2.47
N MET A 315 28.27 -4.19 3.40
CA MET A 315 29.68 -3.88 3.63
C MET A 315 30.56 -4.20 2.41
N LYS A 316 30.27 -5.33 1.73
CA LYS A 316 30.99 -5.76 0.53
C LYS A 316 30.51 -5.09 -0.77
N GLY A 317 29.43 -4.30 -0.72
CA GLY A 317 28.86 -3.66 -1.92
C GLY A 317 28.13 -4.63 -2.85
N GLU A 318 27.68 -5.78 -2.35
CA GLU A 318 26.98 -6.82 -3.13
C GLU A 318 25.50 -6.45 -3.37
N VAL A 319 24.94 -5.56 -2.56
CA VAL A 319 23.55 -5.09 -2.67
C VAL A 319 23.46 -4.04 -3.78
N HIS A 320 22.67 -4.33 -4.82
CA HIS A 320 22.37 -3.39 -5.89
C HIS A 320 21.16 -2.54 -5.52
N LYS A 321 21.31 -1.22 -5.69
CA LYS A 321 20.28 -0.23 -5.34
C LYS A 321 20.10 0.72 -6.52
N GLU A 322 18.87 1.01 -6.87
CA GLU A 322 18.55 2.09 -7.80
C GLU A 322 17.62 3.09 -7.14
N TYR A 323 17.89 4.36 -7.43
CA TYR A 323 17.08 5.49 -7.02
C TYR A 323 16.65 6.26 -8.25
N GLU A 324 15.49 6.87 -8.17
CA GLU A 324 15.05 7.86 -9.13
C GLU A 324 14.94 9.22 -8.42
N GLY A 325 15.47 10.26 -9.05
CA GLY A 325 15.39 11.62 -8.55
C GLY A 325 15.00 12.61 -9.65
N LEU A 326 14.27 13.65 -9.26
CA LEU A 326 13.90 14.75 -10.15
C LEU A 326 14.73 15.98 -9.80
N LEU A 327 15.64 16.37 -10.70
CA LEU A 327 16.61 17.44 -10.47
C LEU A 327 16.19 18.72 -11.18
N GLU A 328 16.57 19.85 -10.59
CA GLU A 328 16.29 21.17 -11.15
C GLU A 328 17.03 21.42 -12.47
N GLY A 329 16.33 21.95 -13.48
CA GLY A 329 16.94 22.39 -14.73
C GLY A 329 17.26 21.26 -15.71
N LEU A 330 18.04 21.61 -16.74
CA LEU A 330 18.47 20.73 -17.82
C LEU A 330 19.88 20.20 -17.55
N ILE A 331 20.01 18.88 -17.46
CA ILE A 331 21.32 18.21 -17.47
C ILE A 331 21.60 17.73 -18.90
N GLU A 332 22.60 18.32 -19.54
CA GLU A 332 22.93 18.01 -20.94
C GLU A 332 23.47 16.59 -21.09
N GLN A 333 24.28 16.13 -20.13
CA GLN A 333 24.91 14.81 -20.20
C GLN A 333 23.88 13.67 -20.05
N GLU A 334 24.09 12.57 -20.77
CA GLU A 334 23.20 11.39 -20.74
C GLU A 334 23.43 10.49 -19.52
N GLY A 335 24.57 10.62 -18.86
CA GLY A 335 24.95 9.80 -17.71
C GLY A 335 26.43 9.95 -17.39
N GLY A 336 26.86 9.29 -16.32
CA GLY A 336 28.25 9.31 -15.91
C GLY A 336 28.49 8.73 -14.53
N VAL A 337 29.67 9.01 -13.98
CA VAL A 337 30.08 8.62 -12.63
C VAL A 337 30.44 9.89 -11.86
N ILE A 338 29.91 10.01 -10.65
CA ILE A 338 30.25 11.10 -9.73
C ILE A 338 31.04 10.50 -8.58
N GLU A 339 32.24 11.03 -8.36
CA GLU A 339 33.14 10.67 -7.28
C GLU A 339 33.50 11.92 -6.48
N LEU A 340 32.98 12.02 -5.26
CA LEU A 340 33.22 13.15 -4.36
C LEU A 340 33.64 12.62 -2.99
N SER A 341 34.68 13.20 -2.41
CA SER A 341 35.05 12.99 -1.01
C SER A 341 34.35 14.04 -0.14
N PHE A 342 33.58 13.59 0.84
CA PHE A 342 32.83 14.48 1.74
C PHE A 342 32.69 13.89 3.13
N ARG A 343 32.36 14.77 4.09
CA ARG A 343 32.14 14.42 5.49
C ARG A 343 31.00 15.24 6.07
N LEU A 344 30.62 14.90 7.31
CA LEU A 344 29.70 15.72 8.09
C LEU A 344 30.26 17.12 8.28
N ASP A 345 29.44 18.12 7.99
CA ASP A 345 29.65 19.49 8.44
C ASP A 345 29.27 19.54 9.92
N THR A 346 30.28 19.70 10.78
CA THR A 346 30.09 19.70 12.24
C THR A 346 29.41 20.96 12.74
N ASP A 347 29.55 22.06 11.99
CA ASP A 347 29.09 23.39 12.36
C ASP A 347 27.65 23.60 11.87
N ASN A 348 27.27 22.94 10.77
CA ASN A 348 25.94 23.01 10.18
C ASN A 348 25.25 21.64 10.15
N ARG A 349 25.19 20.91 11.27
CA ARG A 349 24.50 19.61 11.30
C ARG A 349 23.04 19.77 10.84
N PRO A 350 22.49 18.89 9.96
CA PRO A 350 23.04 17.61 9.51
C PRO A 350 23.73 17.64 8.12
N TYR A 351 24.16 18.80 7.62
CA TYR A 351 24.77 18.95 6.29
C TYR A 351 26.02 18.09 6.11
N GLN A 352 26.27 17.70 4.86
CA GLN A 352 27.57 17.16 4.43
C GLN A 352 28.28 18.21 3.60
N ILE A 353 29.61 18.25 3.71
CA ILE A 353 30.47 19.19 3.00
C ILE A 353 31.56 18.42 2.24
N TYR A 354 31.85 18.87 1.02
CA TYR A 354 32.98 18.38 0.25
C TYR A 354 34.28 18.65 1.00
N ASP A 355 35.10 17.63 1.16
CA ASP A 355 36.41 17.71 1.78
C ASP A 355 37.30 16.65 1.15
N GLU A 356 38.23 17.08 0.31
CA GLU A 356 39.11 16.16 -0.43
C GLU A 356 40.09 15.42 0.49
N LYS A 357 40.49 16.05 1.60
CA LYS A 357 41.54 15.53 2.49
C LYS A 357 40.97 14.63 3.58
N GLN A 358 39.85 15.04 4.19
CA GLN A 358 39.25 14.36 5.34
C GLN A 358 37.93 13.67 5.00
N GLY A 359 37.38 13.91 3.82
CA GLY A 359 36.15 13.29 3.36
C GLY A 359 36.32 11.82 3.03
N LYS A 360 35.22 11.07 3.12
CA LYS A 360 35.16 9.70 2.62
C LYS A 360 34.64 9.73 1.19
N LEU A 361 35.27 8.96 0.31
CA LEU A 361 34.83 8.84 -1.07
C LEU A 361 33.39 8.30 -1.15
N GLY A 362 32.54 9.04 -1.84
CA GLY A 362 31.24 8.62 -2.32
C GLY A 362 31.29 8.43 -3.84
N LYS A 363 30.79 7.29 -4.32
CA LYS A 363 30.73 6.94 -5.75
C LYS A 363 29.31 6.61 -6.16
N THR A 364 28.82 7.29 -7.19
CA THR A 364 27.48 7.10 -7.76
C THR A 364 27.58 7.04 -9.29
N VAL A 365 27.05 5.98 -9.88
CA VAL A 365 26.76 5.95 -11.33
C VAL A 365 25.38 6.55 -11.54
N TRP A 366 25.19 7.34 -12.60
CA TRP A 366 23.90 7.94 -12.90
C TRP A 366 23.60 7.92 -14.40
N LYS A 367 22.31 7.95 -14.73
CA LYS A 367 21.82 8.00 -16.11
C LYS A 367 20.60 8.92 -16.20
N LYS A 368 20.61 9.81 -17.20
CA LYS A 368 19.45 10.61 -17.56
C LYS A 368 18.36 9.71 -18.14
N LEU A 369 17.15 9.83 -17.59
CA LEU A 369 15.99 9.09 -18.08
C LEU A 369 15.19 9.93 -19.06
N ARG A 370 14.89 11.18 -18.70
CA ARG A 370 14.22 12.16 -19.56
C ARG A 370 14.30 13.56 -18.97
N VAL A 371 14.04 14.55 -19.81
CA VAL A 371 13.76 15.93 -19.42
C VAL A 371 12.26 16.14 -19.53
N GLU A 372 11.65 16.78 -18.53
CA GLU A 372 10.21 17.03 -18.50
C GLU A 372 9.89 18.35 -17.80
N TYR A 373 8.62 18.76 -17.88
CA TYR A 373 8.11 19.93 -17.16
C TYR A 373 7.41 19.47 -15.88
N PHE A 374 7.68 20.16 -14.77
CA PHE A 374 7.11 19.85 -13.46
C PHE A 374 6.24 21.01 -12.97
N ARG A 375 4.98 20.71 -12.62
CA ARG A 375 4.00 21.66 -12.05
C ARG A 375 3.93 23.01 -12.82
N GLY A 376 3.83 22.95 -14.15
CA GLY A 376 3.77 24.13 -15.00
C GLY A 376 4.92 24.14 -16.01
N ASP A 377 5.70 25.20 -16.02
CA ASP A 377 6.79 25.48 -16.97
C ASP A 377 8.20 25.23 -16.40
N ARG A 378 8.30 24.70 -15.17
CA ARG A 378 9.59 24.39 -14.55
C ARG A 378 10.24 23.19 -15.24
N LEU A 379 11.32 23.45 -15.97
CA LEU A 379 12.11 22.41 -16.62
C LEU A 379 12.91 21.61 -15.58
N VAL A 380 12.82 20.28 -15.66
CA VAL A 380 13.48 19.36 -14.74
C VAL A 380 14.08 18.18 -15.48
N THR A 381 15.10 17.56 -14.88
CA THR A 381 15.72 16.35 -15.42
C THR A 381 15.51 15.17 -14.47
N ARG A 382 14.91 14.09 -14.98
CA ARG A 382 14.75 12.84 -14.24
C ARG A 382 15.97 11.96 -14.39
N ILE A 383 16.58 11.59 -13.28
CA ILE A 383 17.82 10.83 -13.21
C ILE A 383 17.61 9.51 -12.47
N ARG A 384 18.20 8.44 -12.99
CA ARG A 384 18.44 7.20 -12.26
C ARG A 384 19.82 7.25 -11.61
N PHE A 385 19.89 6.94 -10.32
CA PHE A 385 21.13 6.83 -9.56
C PHE A 385 21.38 5.39 -9.11
N ILE A 386 22.63 4.94 -9.21
CA ILE A 386 23.14 3.66 -8.73
C ILE A 386 24.31 3.97 -7.77
N PRO A 387 24.03 4.13 -6.45
CA PRO A 387 25.07 4.42 -5.47
C PRO A 387 25.88 3.16 -5.12
N HIS A 388 27.16 3.15 -5.51
CA HIS A 388 28.09 2.08 -5.15
C HIS A 388 28.53 2.15 -3.69
N THR A 389 28.65 3.35 -3.14
CA THR A 389 28.83 3.59 -1.71
C THR A 389 27.52 4.03 -1.04
N GLY A 390 27.45 3.97 0.29
CA GLY A 390 26.26 4.36 1.06
C GLY A 390 26.56 5.45 2.09
N ARG A 391 27.11 6.60 1.67
CA ARG A 391 27.40 7.71 2.60
C ARG A 391 26.14 8.53 2.87
N THR A 392 26.08 9.17 4.05
CA THR A 392 24.96 10.05 4.43
C THR A 392 24.78 11.16 3.40
N HIS A 393 23.53 11.40 2.96
CA HIS A 393 23.18 12.42 1.96
C HIS A 393 23.95 12.33 0.62
N GLN A 394 24.55 11.18 0.28
CA GLN A 394 25.44 11.05 -0.89
C GLN A 394 24.79 11.54 -2.19
N LEU A 395 23.61 11.02 -2.53
CA LEU A 395 22.94 11.37 -3.78
C LEU A 395 22.58 12.85 -3.82
N ARG A 396 22.13 13.39 -2.69
CA ARG A 396 21.73 14.79 -2.55
C ARG A 396 22.90 15.75 -2.76
N LEU A 397 24.05 15.46 -2.13
CA LEU A 397 25.27 16.23 -2.32
C LEU A 397 25.84 16.07 -3.74
N HIS A 398 25.85 14.85 -4.28
CA HIS A 398 26.29 14.58 -5.65
C HIS A 398 25.44 15.32 -6.69
N SER A 399 24.14 15.47 -6.45
CA SER A 399 23.26 16.27 -7.30
C SER A 399 23.57 17.76 -7.18
N ALA A 400 23.59 18.31 -5.96
CA ALA A 400 23.66 19.75 -5.76
C ALA A 400 25.05 20.37 -5.95
N HIS A 401 26.12 19.65 -5.61
CA HIS A 401 27.46 20.23 -5.58
C HIS A 401 27.99 20.54 -7.00
N GLN A 402 28.73 21.64 -7.15
CA GLN A 402 29.27 22.10 -8.44
C GLN A 402 30.20 21.07 -9.12
N ARG A 403 30.94 20.28 -8.33
CA ARG A 403 31.78 19.17 -8.83
C ARG A 403 30.98 17.89 -9.12
N GLY A 404 29.71 17.86 -8.76
CA GLY A 404 28.78 16.78 -9.05
C GLY A 404 27.97 17.10 -10.29
N LEU A 405 26.65 17.15 -10.16
CA LEU A 405 25.76 17.57 -11.24
C LEU A 405 25.50 19.08 -11.25
N ALA A 406 25.76 19.81 -10.17
CA ALA A 406 25.39 21.23 -10.03
C ALA A 406 23.87 21.49 -10.19
N HIS A 407 23.04 20.47 -9.98
CA HIS A 407 21.59 20.50 -10.12
C HIS A 407 20.97 19.80 -8.89
N PRO A 408 20.49 20.55 -7.89
CA PRO A 408 19.93 19.95 -6.68
C PRO A 408 18.66 19.15 -7.00
N ILE A 409 18.37 18.17 -6.13
CA ILE A 409 17.11 17.42 -6.21
C ILE A 409 15.97 18.34 -5.76
N LEU A 410 14.86 18.31 -6.48
CA LEU A 410 13.68 19.08 -6.13
C LEU A 410 13.15 18.75 -4.74
N GLY A 411 12.80 19.79 -3.99
CA GLY A 411 12.30 19.68 -2.63
C GLY A 411 13.38 19.32 -1.60
N ASP A 412 14.65 19.35 -1.97
CA ASP A 412 15.75 19.18 -1.01
C ASP A 412 15.95 20.45 -0.17
N ARG A 413 15.47 20.41 1.07
CA ARG A 413 15.57 21.51 2.05
C ARG A 413 16.99 21.81 2.53
N LEU A 414 17.94 20.88 2.33
CA LEU A 414 19.31 21.07 2.78
C LEU A 414 20.15 21.64 1.63
N TYR A 415 20.19 20.96 0.49
CA TYR A 415 21.14 21.28 -0.58
C TYR A 415 20.53 22.02 -1.77
N GLY A 416 19.23 22.29 -1.76
CA GLY A 416 18.52 22.97 -2.83
C GLY A 416 17.48 23.95 -2.30
N THR A 417 16.48 24.24 -3.14
CA THR A 417 15.33 25.06 -2.77
C THR A 417 14.11 24.17 -2.64
N ALA A 418 13.36 24.33 -1.56
CA ALA A 418 12.11 23.61 -1.33
C ALA A 418 11.00 24.61 -1.01
N GLU A 419 9.92 24.56 -1.79
CA GLU A 419 8.70 25.29 -1.46
C GLU A 419 8.03 24.71 -0.21
N GLU A 420 7.18 25.50 0.44
CA GLU A 420 6.41 25.03 1.58
C GLU A 420 5.54 23.83 1.19
N GLY A 421 5.58 22.77 2.00
CA GLY A 421 4.88 21.52 1.73
C GLY A 421 5.50 20.64 0.63
N GLN A 422 6.58 21.07 -0.04
CA GLN A 422 7.29 20.21 -0.99
C GLN A 422 8.13 19.16 -0.26
N ARG A 423 8.08 17.92 -0.74
CA ARG A 423 8.92 16.79 -0.30
C ARG A 423 10.12 16.62 -1.22
N LEU A 424 11.17 15.99 -0.70
CA LEU A 424 12.30 15.53 -1.50
C LEU A 424 11.84 14.54 -2.58
N LEU A 425 12.11 14.86 -3.85
CA LEU A 425 11.81 13.99 -4.99
C LEU A 425 12.96 13.02 -5.25
N LEU A 426 13.21 12.15 -4.26
CA LEU A 426 14.15 11.04 -4.31
C LEU A 426 13.48 9.76 -3.79
N HIS A 427 13.50 8.71 -4.60
CA HIS A 427 12.86 7.43 -4.29
C HIS A 427 13.80 6.25 -4.54
N ALA A 428 13.99 5.38 -3.55
CA ALA A 428 14.68 4.09 -3.68
C ALA A 428 13.75 3.09 -4.41
N CYS A 429 13.81 3.07 -5.74
CA CYS A 429 12.87 2.34 -6.59
C CYS A 429 13.22 0.87 -6.80
N LEU A 430 14.48 0.46 -6.60
CA LEU A 430 14.92 -0.93 -6.78
C LEU A 430 15.93 -1.34 -5.71
N LEU A 431 15.72 -2.53 -5.14
CA LEU A 431 16.65 -3.17 -4.21
C LEU A 431 16.83 -4.63 -4.64
N LYS A 432 18.07 -5.03 -4.91
CA LYS A 432 18.43 -6.42 -5.18
C LYS A 432 19.48 -6.88 -4.17
N CYS A 433 19.20 -7.98 -3.50
CA CYS A 433 20.08 -8.60 -2.51
C CYS A 433 19.97 -10.12 -2.60
N THR A 434 20.76 -10.82 -1.79
CA THR A 434 20.65 -12.26 -1.61
C THR A 434 19.94 -12.54 -0.28
N HIS A 435 18.95 -13.42 -0.27
CA HIS A 435 18.27 -13.80 0.96
C HIS A 435 19.28 -14.32 2.00
N PRO A 436 19.29 -13.82 3.24
CA PRO A 436 20.40 -14.07 4.17
C PRO A 436 20.43 -15.49 4.77
N VAL A 437 19.35 -16.28 4.61
CA VAL A 437 19.28 -17.69 5.04
C VAL A 437 19.26 -18.65 3.85
N THR A 438 18.27 -18.55 2.95
CA THR A 438 18.16 -19.43 1.77
C THR A 438 19.19 -19.20 0.67
N HIS A 439 19.91 -18.07 0.69
CA HIS A 439 20.86 -17.67 -0.34
C HIS A 439 20.28 -17.46 -1.75
N GLU A 440 18.96 -17.36 -1.87
CA GLU A 440 18.29 -17.09 -3.15
C GLU A 440 18.39 -15.60 -3.53
N PRO A 441 18.52 -15.27 -4.82
CA PRO A 441 18.51 -13.88 -5.27
C PRO A 441 17.11 -13.28 -5.15
N LEU A 442 17.01 -12.11 -4.51
CA LEU A 442 15.77 -11.36 -4.34
C LEU A 442 15.84 -10.03 -5.08
N LEU A 443 14.72 -9.65 -5.72
CA LEU A 443 14.55 -8.38 -6.41
C LEU A 443 13.24 -7.74 -5.98
N PHE A 444 13.34 -6.51 -5.48
CA PHE A 444 12.19 -5.70 -5.08
C PHE A 444 12.16 -4.41 -5.90
N THR A 445 10.96 -4.03 -6.30
CA THR A 445 10.69 -2.77 -7.02
C THR A 445 9.59 -1.99 -6.34
N SER A 446 9.72 -0.67 -6.31
CA SER A 446 8.71 0.26 -5.83
C SER A 446 8.44 1.33 -6.89
N LYS A 447 7.16 1.66 -7.08
CA LYS A 447 6.73 2.67 -8.05
C LYS A 447 7.11 4.06 -7.56
N VAL A 448 7.68 4.87 -8.45
CA VAL A 448 7.98 6.28 -8.20
C VAL A 448 6.68 7.09 -8.31
N GLU A 449 6.39 7.91 -7.30
CA GLU A 449 5.11 8.64 -7.16
C GLU A 449 5.10 10.05 -7.78
N PHE A 450 6.24 10.51 -8.32
CA PHE A 450 6.43 11.86 -8.86
C PHE A 450 6.97 11.84 -10.28
#